data_AF-A0A495U667-F1
#
_entry.id   AF-A0A495U667-F1
#
_cell.length_a   1.000
_cell.length_b   1.000
_cell.length_c   1.000
_cell.angle_alpha   90.00
_cell.angle_beta   90.00
_cell.angle_gamma   90.00
#
_symmetry.space_group_name_H-M   'P 1'
#
loop_
_entity.id
_entity.type
_entity.pdbx_description
1 polymer ?
#
loop_
_entity_poly.entity_id
_entity_poly.type
_entity_poly.pdbx_seq_one_letter_code
_entity_poly.pdbx_strand_id
1 'polypeptide(L)'
;MNHLGGGQGDVECYGALTNELVTDSKATYQKIAKTIPKGNPNSARLAAYSATQNREIQFCKLKMQAPSGWAPDSSAPLLNMYDAIYAECVYDVRKNENNFLHDVLNAISR
;
A
#
# COMPACT_ATOMS: atom_id res chain seq x y z
N MET A 1 -16.83 -8.76 10.66
CA MET A 1 -15.73 -9.73 10.82
C MET A 1 -15.05 -9.39 12.13
N ASN A 2 -15.07 -10.31 13.09
CA ASN A 2 -14.52 -10.11 14.42
C ASN A 2 -13.00 -10.25 14.32
N HIS A 3 -12.26 -9.18 14.56
CA HIS A 3 -10.80 -9.22 14.76
C HIS A 3 -10.54 -10.12 15.97
N LEU A 4 -10.12 -11.36 15.74
CA LEU A 4 -9.66 -12.25 16.79
C LEU A 4 -8.35 -11.67 17.30
N GLY A 5 -8.47 -10.81 18.32
CA GLY A 5 -7.40 -9.95 18.81
C GLY A 5 -6.08 -10.68 19.02
N GLY A 6 -5.12 -10.40 18.16
CA GLY A 6 -3.77 -10.90 18.24
C GLY A 6 -2.94 -10.37 17.08
N GLY A 7 -1.73 -9.87 17.37
CA GLY A 7 -0.85 -9.26 16.38
C GLY A 7 -0.60 -10.15 15.15
N GLN A 8 -0.55 -11.47 15.32
CA GLN A 8 -0.28 -12.42 14.23
C GLN A 8 -1.40 -12.46 13.17
N GLY A 9 -2.65 -12.71 13.59
CA GLY A 9 -3.76 -12.91 12.64
C GLY A 9 -4.08 -11.64 11.85
N ASP A 10 -3.99 -10.48 12.49
CA ASP A 10 -4.18 -9.20 11.83
C ASP A 10 -3.05 -8.92 10.81
N VAL A 11 -1.79 -9.21 11.15
CA VAL A 11 -0.67 -9.04 10.22
C VAL A 11 -0.79 -9.96 9.02
N GLU A 12 -1.15 -11.23 9.21
CA GLU A 12 -1.35 -12.17 8.10
C GLU A 12 -2.49 -11.72 7.16
N CYS A 13 -3.61 -11.30 7.74
CA CYS A 13 -4.76 -10.81 6.98
C CYS A 13 -4.41 -9.57 6.15
N TYR A 14 -3.87 -8.52 6.79
CA TYR A 14 -3.47 -7.30 6.10
C TYR A 14 -2.35 -7.57 5.09
N GLY A 15 -1.42 -8.47 5.39
CA GLY A 15 -0.34 -8.87 4.48
C GLY A 15 -0.86 -9.51 3.20
N ALA A 16 -1.78 -10.48 3.31
CA ALA A 16 -2.40 -11.13 2.16
C ALA A 16 -3.16 -10.11 1.28
N LEU A 17 -4.02 -9.30 1.88
CA LEU A 17 -4.79 -8.27 1.17
C LEU A 17 -3.88 -7.21 0.53
N THR A 18 -2.81 -6.81 1.20
CA THR A 18 -1.81 -5.88 0.66
C THR A 18 -1.15 -6.44 -0.60
N ASN A 19 -0.79 -7.72 -0.61
CA ASN A 19 -0.16 -8.36 -1.76
C ASN A 19 -1.10 -8.42 -2.98
N GLU A 20 -2.39 -8.67 -2.75
CA GLU A 20 -3.42 -8.60 -3.79
C GLU A 20 -3.52 -7.18 -4.37
N LEU A 21 -3.60 -6.17 -3.50
CA LEU A 21 -3.68 -4.75 -3.90
C LEU A 21 -2.42 -4.30 -4.67
N VAL A 22 -1.22 -4.73 -4.27
CA VAL A 22 0.02 -4.40 -4.99
C VAL A 22 0.03 -5.02 -6.38
N THR A 23 -0.42 -6.27 -6.50
CA THR A 23 -0.49 -6.99 -7.77
C THR A 23 -1.45 -6.29 -8.73
N ASP A 24 -2.65 -5.97 -8.25
CA ASP A 24 -3.67 -5.30 -9.07
C ASP A 24 -3.29 -3.85 -9.40
N SER A 25 -2.76 -3.08 -8.44
CA SER A 25 -2.26 -1.72 -8.69
C SER A 25 -1.18 -1.68 -9.76
N LYS A 26 -0.25 -2.65 -9.76
CA LYS A 26 0.78 -2.76 -10.80
C LYS A 26 0.17 -3.03 -12.17
N ALA A 27 -0.81 -3.93 -12.26
CA ALA A 27 -1.49 -4.22 -13.51
C ALA A 27 -2.27 -2.99 -14.02
N THR A 28 -2.99 -2.29 -13.15
CA THR A 28 -3.74 -1.08 -13.47
C THR A 28 -2.82 0.08 -13.87
N TYR A 29 -1.72 0.30 -13.16
CA TYR A 29 -0.67 1.25 -13.55
C TYR A 29 -0.18 0.99 -14.98
N GLN A 30 0.11 -0.27 -15.32
CA GLN A 30 0.58 -0.63 -16.66
C GLN A 30 -0.47 -0.40 -17.74
N LYS A 31 -1.77 -0.60 -17.43
CA LYS A 31 -2.87 -0.25 -18.35
C LYS A 31 -2.91 1.24 -18.61
N ILE A 32 -2.88 2.08 -17.56
CA ILE A 32 -2.87 3.55 -17.69
C ILE A 32 -1.62 4.01 -18.45
N ALA A 33 -0.43 3.49 -18.11
CA ALA A 33 0.81 3.91 -18.76
C ALA A 33 0.79 3.66 -20.28
N LYS A 34 0.11 2.61 -20.75
CA LYS A 34 -0.04 2.29 -22.17
C LYS A 34 -0.98 3.23 -22.93
N THR A 35 -1.92 3.89 -22.25
CA THR A 35 -2.83 4.84 -22.90
C THR A 35 -2.24 6.23 -23.05
N ILE A 36 -1.14 6.53 -22.33
CA ILE A 36 -0.49 7.85 -22.34
C ILE A 36 0.43 7.96 -23.57
N PRO A 37 0.25 8.97 -24.44
CA PRO A 37 1.13 9.18 -25.59
C PRO A 37 2.57 9.48 -25.18
N LYS A 38 3.53 9.07 -26.02
CA LYS A 38 4.97 9.34 -25.81
C LYS A 38 5.21 10.85 -25.69
N GLY A 39 5.96 11.24 -24.66
CA GLY A 39 6.29 12.65 -24.38
C GLY A 39 5.19 13.41 -23.62
N ASN A 40 4.05 12.79 -23.31
CA ASN A 40 3.01 13.42 -22.51
C ASN A 40 3.46 13.54 -21.03
N PRO A 41 3.36 14.73 -20.41
CA PRO A 41 3.79 14.96 -19.03
C PRO A 41 3.04 14.11 -17.99
N ASN A 42 1.86 13.58 -18.32
CA ASN A 42 1.12 12.69 -17.43
C ASN A 42 1.86 11.38 -17.15
N SER A 43 2.77 10.94 -18.04
CA SER A 43 3.61 9.76 -17.76
C SER A 43 4.51 10.00 -16.54
N ALA A 44 5.11 11.20 -16.44
CA ALA A 44 5.95 11.55 -15.30
C ALA A 44 5.12 11.71 -14.02
N ARG A 45 3.91 12.28 -14.12
CA ARG A 45 2.99 12.41 -12.99
C ARG A 45 2.54 11.05 -12.44
N LEU A 46 2.19 10.12 -13.31
CA LEU A 46 1.80 8.76 -12.92
C LEU A 46 2.95 8.03 -12.21
N ALA A 47 4.18 8.14 -12.73
CA ALA A 47 5.37 7.58 -12.10
C ALA A 47 5.67 8.23 -10.74
N ALA A 48 5.56 9.56 -10.65
CA ALA A 48 5.77 10.31 -9.42
C ALA A 48 4.73 9.96 -8.34
N TYR A 49 3.48 9.74 -8.75
CA TYR A 49 2.41 9.30 -7.84
C TYR A 49 2.76 7.95 -7.19
N SER A 50 3.06 6.91 -7.99
CA SER A 50 3.39 5.59 -7.43
C SER A 50 4.68 5.62 -6.58
N ALA A 51 5.67 6.43 -6.97
CA ALA A 51 6.85 6.66 -6.14
C ALA A 51 6.52 7.33 -4.79
N THR A 52 5.52 8.21 -4.75
CA THR A 52 5.07 8.88 -3.52
C THR A 52 4.34 7.89 -2.61
N GLN A 53 3.46 7.03 -3.14
CA GLN A 53 2.78 5.98 -2.37
C GLN A 53 3.79 5.01 -1.71
N ASN A 54 4.87 4.66 -2.39
CA ASN A 54 5.96 3.86 -1.79
C ASN A 54 6.68 4.59 -0.65
N ARG A 55 6.82 5.92 -0.73
CA ARG A 55 7.40 6.73 0.35
C ARG A 55 6.44 6.88 1.52
N GLU A 56 5.12 6.92 1.28
CA GLU A 56 4.10 7.02 2.32
C GLU A 56 4.17 5.88 3.34
N ILE A 57 4.57 4.68 2.91
CA ILE A 57 4.80 3.53 3.80
C ILE A 57 5.86 3.84 4.88
N GLN A 58 6.84 4.70 4.61
CA GLN A 58 7.83 5.08 5.62
C GLN A 58 7.19 5.84 6.78
N PHE A 59 6.11 6.59 6.52
CA PHE A 59 5.36 7.25 7.58
C PHE A 59 4.56 6.27 8.43
N CYS A 60 4.12 5.14 7.88
CA CYS A 60 3.52 4.05 8.68
C CYS A 60 4.52 3.53 9.73
N LYS A 61 5.78 3.33 9.34
CA LYS A 61 6.84 2.94 10.29
C LYS A 61 7.11 4.04 11.31
N LEU A 62 7.30 5.28 10.86
CA LEU A 62 7.64 6.41 11.74
C LEU A 62 6.59 6.65 12.83
N LYS A 63 5.30 6.52 12.49
CA LYS A 63 4.19 6.66 13.44
C LYS A 63 4.31 5.72 14.64
N MET A 64 4.81 4.51 14.43
CA MET A 64 5.00 3.53 15.49
C MET A 64 6.36 3.70 16.18
N GLN A 65 7.42 3.96 15.41
CA GLN A 65 8.77 4.07 15.93
C GLN A 65 8.96 5.28 16.86
N ALA A 66 8.37 6.44 16.55
CA ALA A 66 8.55 7.66 17.34
C ALA A 66 8.06 7.55 18.81
N PRO A 67 6.86 7.02 19.11
CA PRO A 67 6.38 6.92 20.48
C PRO A 67 6.89 5.69 21.26
N SER A 68 7.21 4.57 20.59
CA SER A 68 7.49 3.29 21.28
C SER A 68 8.88 2.71 21.03
N GLY A 69 9.65 3.28 20.10
CA GLY A 69 10.91 2.69 19.63
C GLY A 69 10.73 1.40 18.82
N TRP A 70 9.48 1.02 18.51
CA TRP A 70 9.18 -0.18 17.74
C TRP A 70 9.85 -0.14 16.35
N ALA A 71 10.32 -1.30 15.91
CA ALA A 71 10.77 -1.54 14.56
C ALA A 71 10.18 -2.88 14.07
N PRO A 72 9.82 -3.00 12.79
CA PRO A 72 9.35 -4.27 12.25
C PRO A 72 10.46 -5.32 12.36
N ASP A 73 10.13 -6.46 12.95
CA ASP A 73 11.01 -7.62 13.04
C ASP A 73 10.28 -8.86 12.50
N SER A 74 10.58 -9.22 11.25
CA SER A 74 10.02 -10.40 10.61
C SER A 74 10.57 -11.72 11.14
N SER A 75 11.58 -11.68 12.02
CA SER A 75 12.17 -12.85 12.68
C SER A 75 11.64 -13.08 14.09
N ALA A 76 10.82 -12.16 14.61
CA ALA A 76 10.21 -12.30 15.91
C ALA A 76 9.28 -13.53 15.95
N PRO A 77 9.38 -14.37 17.00
CA PRO A 77 8.57 -15.59 17.11
C PRO A 77 7.08 -15.31 17.32
N LEU A 78 6.72 -14.09 17.75
CA LEU A 78 5.35 -13.63 17.92
C LEU A 78 5.26 -12.16 17.50
N LEU A 79 4.24 -11.85 16.71
CA LEU A 79 3.92 -10.48 16.32
C LEU A 79 3.04 -9.80 17.37
N ASN A 80 3.33 -8.53 17.65
CA ASN A 80 2.65 -7.72 18.65
C ASN A 80 1.67 -6.73 18.00
N MET A 81 1.00 -5.91 18.82
CA MET A 81 0.01 -4.94 18.33
C MET A 81 0.59 -3.88 17.39
N TYR A 82 1.84 -3.47 17.55
CA TYR A 82 2.47 -2.49 16.67
C TYR A 82 2.75 -3.07 15.28
N ASP A 83 3.03 -4.38 15.18
CA ASP A 83 3.15 -5.06 13.90
C ASP A 83 1.81 -5.05 13.16
N ALA A 84 0.71 -5.31 13.87
CA ALA A 84 -0.64 -5.25 13.31
C ALA A 84 -1.01 -3.83 12.86
N ILE A 85 -0.79 -2.81 13.69
CA ILE A 85 -1.07 -1.41 13.34
C ILE A 85 -0.22 -0.96 12.13
N TYR A 86 1.04 -1.41 12.06
CA TYR A 86 1.89 -1.16 10.91
C TYR A 86 1.32 -1.82 9.64
N ALA A 87 0.95 -3.10 9.72
CA ALA A 87 0.41 -3.85 8.59
C ALA A 87 -0.90 -3.24 8.08
N GLU A 88 -1.79 -2.82 8.98
CA GLU A 88 -3.02 -2.08 8.66
C GLU A 88 -2.72 -0.77 7.93
N CYS A 89 -1.78 0.03 8.44
CA CYS A 89 -1.39 1.29 7.79
C CYS A 89 -0.85 1.06 6.37
N VAL A 90 -0.03 0.02 6.17
CA VAL A 90 0.47 -0.33 4.83
C VAL A 90 -0.66 -0.75 3.91
N TYR A 91 -1.59 -1.57 4.41
CA TYR A 91 -2.79 -1.97 3.67
C TYR A 91 -3.60 -0.75 3.21
N ASP A 92 -3.86 0.20 4.10
CA ASP A 92 -4.65 1.41 3.78
C ASP A 92 -3.98 2.29 2.72
N VAL A 93 -2.66 2.47 2.78
CA VAL A 93 -1.90 3.18 1.73
C VAL A 93 -2.06 2.48 0.38
N ARG A 94 -1.91 1.14 0.33
CA ARG A 94 -2.05 0.38 -0.91
C ARG A 94 -3.47 0.36 -1.44
N LYS A 95 -4.47 0.35 -0.55
CA LYS A 95 -5.87 0.43 -0.92
C LYS A 95 -6.19 1.77 -1.56
N ASN A 96 -5.67 2.87 -1.00
CA ASN A 96 -5.84 4.20 -1.57
C ASN A 96 -5.14 4.33 -2.93
N GLU A 97 -3.92 3.81 -3.07
CA GLU A 97 -3.21 3.73 -4.37
C GLU A 97 -4.05 2.97 -5.40
N ASN A 98 -4.56 1.80 -5.03
CA ASN A 98 -5.34 0.95 -5.91
C ASN A 98 -6.63 1.63 -6.40
N ASN A 99 -7.40 2.19 -5.47
CA ASN A 99 -8.65 2.91 -5.77
C ASN A 99 -8.39 4.08 -6.72
N PHE A 100 -7.38 4.90 -6.43
CA PHE A 100 -7.04 6.04 -7.28
C PHE A 100 -6.66 5.61 -8.70
N LEU A 101 -5.84 4.55 -8.83
CA LEU A 101 -5.45 4.05 -10.16
C LEU A 101 -6.67 3.53 -10.94
N HIS A 102 -7.60 2.83 -10.29
CA HIS A 102 -8.84 2.40 -10.94
C HIS A 102 -9.72 3.59 -11.35
N ASP A 103 -9.85 4.60 -10.51
CA ASP A 103 -10.59 5.82 -10.84
C ASP A 103 -10.00 6.52 -12.07
N VAL A 104 -8.66 6.62 -12.14
CA VAL A 104 -7.96 7.14 -13.32
C VAL A 104 -8.23 6.28 -14.55
N LEU A 105 -8.09 4.96 -14.45
CA LEU A 105 -8.33 4.04 -15.57
C LEU A 105 -9.78 4.11 -16.08
N ASN A 106 -10.74 4.22 -15.17
CA ASN A 106 -12.15 4.36 -15.49
C ASN A 106 -12.43 5.70 -16.19
N ALA A 107 -11.80 6.79 -15.74
CA ALA A 107 -11.98 8.12 -16.33
C ALA A 107 -11.45 8.21 -17.77
N ILE A 108 -10.38 7.50 -18.11
CA ILE A 108 -9.80 7.49 -19.46
C ILE A 108 -10.44 6.48 -20.41
N SER A 109 -11.26 5.56 -19.88
CA SER A 109 -11.94 4.53 -20.66
C SER A 109 -13.37 4.92 -21.06
N ARG A 110 -13.83 6.11 -20.64
CA ARG A 110 -15.09 6.74 -21.04
C ARG A 110 -14.87 7.58 -22.30
#